data_AF-A0A2N2BS69-F1
#
_entry.id   AF-A0A2N2BS69-F1
#
_cell.length_a   1.000
_cell.length_b   1.000
_cell.length_c   1.000
_cell.angle_alpha   90.00
_cell.angle_beta   90.00
_cell.angle_gamma   90.00
#
_symmetry.space_group_name_H-M   'P 1'
#
loop_
_entity.id
_entity.type
_entity.pdbx_description
1 polymer ?
#
loop_
_entity_poly.entity_id
_entity_poly.type
_entity_poly.pdbx_seq_one_letter_code
_entity_poly.pdbx_strand_id
1 'polypeptide(L)'
;MSYVNMKSILTDARKNRYAVGAFNIVNYLTAKAAIEGAEELKQNIIIQTSVKTVKSFGAAEMMSWLKPIAENASVKVAIHLDHSTDVEFTKLCIDAGWSSVMYDGSKLPLSENIANTKEIVDYAQKFDVTVEGELGAIVGVEDDVYVKEGEGAHARLEDCKVFLSETKVDAFAPAIGTAHGVYEGEINIDYDLFETINNSSPCPLVLHGGTGLTDGMFYSLIDLGAAKVNISTAIKIAYCSGMKDFVEQNPKQNDPLKLDAYVKEQVKKVVQEHIRFFSLTDRKRPNYEVDLHCHTTNSDGSDDAKELIDKASRLGMRVIAITDHDVLPLEKIEVNGSMIRIQAYAKTKGVKVIQGIEFSCETEVEDVHLIVLGCDYDNEKIRDMNKKIVKSKIHSYRELTEVLTEKGYPILWDEVINYGGIQRKPENVQKKNIFNLMAEKGYFESWSEAKLMCRNNPEYRVKRQKPKAVDIIKIAHAAGGICILAHPYLINETVEIDGERISRDEFIESLIKANLDGIEASYTYDKTTYHGKLTKNEIIKKIREIYTDEVNIISGGSDYHADYKKTTNNVREIGECGINYDYFKNNVQLSSIAK
;
A
#
# COMPACT_ATOMS: atom_id res chain seq x y z
N MET A 1 -18.17 -5.72 -31.81
CA MET A 1 -18.66 -7.00 -31.26
C MET A 1 -18.20 -7.09 -29.81
N SER A 2 -19.01 -7.67 -28.94
CA SER A 2 -18.73 -7.87 -27.51
C SER A 2 -17.83 -9.08 -27.27
N TYR A 3 -18.03 -10.18 -28.00
CA TYR A 3 -17.10 -11.30 -28.02
C TYR A 3 -15.79 -10.92 -28.73
N VAL A 4 -14.68 -10.95 -28.01
CA VAL A 4 -13.34 -10.52 -28.48
C VAL A 4 -12.23 -11.37 -27.84
N ASN A 5 -11.03 -11.35 -28.41
CA ASN A 5 -9.84 -11.86 -27.73
C ASN A 5 -9.32 -10.93 -26.61
N MET A 6 -8.32 -11.38 -25.85
CA MET A 6 -7.84 -10.63 -24.67
C MET A 6 -7.06 -9.36 -25.02
N LYS A 7 -6.61 -9.19 -26.27
CA LYS A 7 -5.64 -8.15 -26.65
C LYS A 7 -6.11 -6.74 -26.31
N SER A 8 -7.33 -6.40 -26.73
CA SER A 8 -7.89 -5.06 -26.48
C SER A 8 -8.30 -4.86 -25.01
N ILE A 9 -8.62 -5.94 -24.30
CA ILE A 9 -9.02 -5.92 -22.89
C ILE A 9 -7.77 -5.63 -22.03
N LEU A 10 -6.71 -6.41 -22.20
CA LEU A 10 -5.51 -6.33 -21.36
C LEU A 10 -4.61 -5.14 -21.71
N THR A 11 -4.60 -4.69 -22.97
CA THR A 11 -3.88 -3.46 -23.35
C THR A 11 -4.49 -2.24 -22.67
N ASP A 12 -5.83 -2.16 -22.60
CA ASP A 12 -6.51 -1.08 -21.89
C ASP A 12 -6.25 -1.13 -20.39
N ALA A 13 -6.35 -2.32 -19.79
CA ALA A 13 -6.06 -2.56 -18.37
C ALA A 13 -4.64 -2.12 -17.97
N ARG A 14 -3.63 -2.58 -18.73
CA ARG A 14 -2.22 -2.21 -18.50
C ARG A 14 -1.99 -0.70 -18.63
N LYS A 15 -2.57 -0.08 -19.67
CA LYS A 15 -2.43 1.36 -19.93
C LYS A 15 -3.04 2.19 -18.79
N ASN A 16 -4.20 1.78 -18.30
CA ASN A 16 -4.97 2.54 -17.30
C ASN A 16 -4.70 2.07 -15.86
N ARG A 17 -3.75 1.16 -15.66
CA ARG A 17 -3.32 0.63 -14.34
C ARG A 17 -4.47 0.08 -13.50
N TYR A 18 -5.25 -0.81 -14.12
CA TYR A 18 -6.22 -1.67 -13.44
C TYR A 18 -6.05 -3.11 -13.96
N ALA A 19 -6.73 -4.07 -13.36
CA ALA A 19 -6.74 -5.44 -13.84
C ALA A 19 -8.15 -5.96 -14.15
N VAL A 20 -8.23 -6.92 -15.07
CA VAL A 20 -9.46 -7.60 -15.47
C VAL A 20 -9.53 -8.95 -14.78
N GLY A 21 -10.66 -9.23 -14.15
CA GLY A 21 -10.92 -10.53 -13.56
C GLY A 21 -11.14 -11.60 -14.63
N ALA A 22 -10.44 -12.72 -14.49
CA ALA A 22 -10.64 -13.94 -15.25
C ALA A 22 -11.24 -15.01 -14.36
N PHE A 23 -12.52 -15.33 -14.58
CA PHE A 23 -13.31 -16.13 -13.65
C PHE A 23 -13.51 -17.54 -14.19
N ASN A 24 -13.04 -18.57 -13.47
CA ASN A 24 -13.26 -19.96 -13.85
C ASN A 24 -14.73 -20.33 -13.67
N ILE A 25 -15.46 -20.43 -14.77
CA ILE A 25 -16.86 -20.88 -14.77
C ILE A 25 -16.93 -22.41 -14.80
N VAL A 26 -18.08 -22.94 -14.39
CA VAL A 26 -18.35 -24.39 -14.39
C VAL A 26 -19.39 -24.75 -15.43
N ASN A 27 -20.45 -23.95 -15.55
CA ASN A 27 -21.60 -24.20 -16.43
C ASN A 27 -22.27 -22.90 -16.89
N TYR A 28 -23.37 -23.03 -17.65
CA TYR A 28 -24.19 -21.92 -18.14
C TYR A 28 -24.55 -20.91 -17.04
N LEU A 29 -24.99 -21.38 -15.87
CA LEU A 29 -25.44 -20.54 -14.76
C LEU A 29 -24.31 -19.64 -14.27
N THR A 30 -23.14 -20.22 -14.00
CA THR A 30 -21.97 -19.45 -13.54
C THR A 30 -21.44 -18.47 -14.59
N ALA A 31 -21.47 -18.84 -15.88
CA ALA A 31 -21.09 -17.94 -16.96
C ALA A 31 -22.06 -16.76 -17.10
N LYS A 32 -23.37 -17.02 -17.02
CA LYS A 32 -24.38 -15.98 -17.07
C LYS A 32 -24.28 -15.04 -15.87
N ALA A 33 -24.09 -15.57 -14.67
CA ALA A 33 -23.85 -14.78 -13.46
C ALA A 33 -22.65 -13.84 -13.61
N ALA A 34 -21.54 -14.35 -14.11
CA ALA A 34 -20.31 -13.57 -14.25
C ALA A 34 -20.45 -12.45 -15.30
N ILE A 35 -21.02 -12.75 -16.47
CA ILE A 35 -21.25 -11.75 -17.51
C ILE A 35 -22.26 -10.70 -17.03
N GLU A 36 -23.40 -11.09 -16.46
CA GLU A 36 -24.39 -10.12 -15.92
C GLU A 36 -23.77 -9.20 -14.86
N GLY A 37 -22.93 -9.75 -13.97
CA GLY A 37 -22.22 -8.96 -12.96
C GLY A 37 -21.29 -7.91 -13.57
N ALA A 38 -20.57 -8.28 -14.64
CA ALA A 38 -19.71 -7.37 -15.38
C ALA A 38 -20.49 -6.30 -16.15
N GLU A 39 -21.63 -6.66 -16.75
CA GLU A 39 -22.53 -5.74 -17.45
C GLU A 39 -23.11 -4.67 -16.52
N GLU A 40 -23.59 -5.06 -15.34
CA GLU A 40 -24.11 -4.13 -14.32
C GLU A 40 -23.05 -3.11 -13.88
N LEU A 41 -21.77 -3.50 -13.89
CA LEU A 41 -20.63 -2.63 -13.57
C LEU A 41 -20.03 -1.92 -14.79
N LYS A 42 -20.48 -2.24 -16.00
CA LYS A 42 -19.92 -1.75 -17.27
C LYS A 42 -18.42 -2.02 -17.41
N GLN A 43 -17.97 -3.17 -16.91
CA GLN A 43 -16.56 -3.59 -16.96
C GLN A 43 -16.38 -4.77 -17.91
N ASN A 44 -15.24 -4.82 -18.61
CA ASN A 44 -14.89 -5.97 -19.44
C ASN A 44 -14.53 -7.18 -18.56
N ILE A 45 -14.70 -8.39 -19.08
CA ILE A 45 -14.49 -9.63 -18.31
C ILE A 45 -13.83 -10.72 -19.16
N ILE A 46 -13.09 -11.60 -18.49
CA ILE A 46 -12.58 -12.84 -19.08
C ILE A 46 -13.33 -14.02 -18.44
N ILE A 47 -14.00 -14.82 -19.27
CA ILE A 47 -14.63 -16.07 -18.86
C ILE A 47 -13.64 -17.18 -19.08
N GLN A 48 -13.22 -17.82 -17.99
CA GLN A 48 -12.15 -18.80 -17.97
C GLN A 48 -12.71 -20.20 -17.76
N THR A 49 -12.10 -21.22 -18.38
CA THR A 49 -12.49 -22.63 -18.22
C THR A 49 -11.25 -23.47 -17.99
N SER A 50 -11.23 -24.31 -16.95
CA SER A 50 -10.11 -25.25 -16.77
C SER A 50 -10.23 -26.44 -17.73
N VAL A 51 -9.10 -27.08 -18.02
CA VAL A 51 -9.04 -28.31 -18.84
C VAL A 51 -10.00 -29.38 -18.33
N LYS A 52 -10.12 -29.54 -17.01
CA LYS A 52 -11.03 -30.52 -16.36
C LYS A 52 -12.49 -30.24 -16.73
N THR A 53 -12.91 -28.97 -16.66
CA THR A 53 -14.27 -28.56 -17.05
C THR A 53 -14.49 -28.82 -18.53
N VAL A 54 -13.56 -28.44 -19.40
CA VAL A 54 -13.71 -28.64 -20.86
C VAL A 54 -13.77 -30.12 -21.22
N LYS A 55 -12.92 -30.96 -20.64
CA LYS A 55 -12.96 -32.42 -20.85
C LYS A 55 -14.24 -33.06 -20.32
N SER A 56 -14.83 -32.53 -19.27
CA SER A 56 -16.08 -33.05 -18.69
C SER A 56 -17.31 -32.74 -19.54
N PHE A 57 -17.37 -31.57 -20.18
CA PHE A 57 -18.55 -31.14 -20.94
C PHE A 57 -18.39 -31.30 -22.46
N GLY A 58 -17.16 -31.25 -22.97
CA GLY A 58 -16.85 -31.17 -24.40
C GLY A 58 -16.69 -29.73 -24.88
N ALA A 59 -15.67 -29.48 -25.70
CA ALA A 59 -15.31 -28.13 -26.15
C ALA A 59 -16.40 -27.50 -27.03
N ALA A 60 -16.93 -28.25 -28.00
CA ALA A 60 -17.98 -27.78 -28.90
C ALA A 60 -19.29 -27.53 -28.14
N GLU A 61 -19.64 -28.42 -27.21
CA GLU A 61 -20.80 -28.33 -26.36
C GLU A 61 -20.74 -27.09 -25.47
N MET A 62 -19.60 -26.79 -24.85
CA MET A 62 -19.42 -25.56 -24.08
C MET A 62 -19.59 -24.31 -24.94
N MET A 63 -18.96 -24.29 -26.11
CA MET A 63 -19.05 -23.13 -27.01
C MET A 63 -20.44 -22.90 -27.60
N SER A 64 -21.26 -23.95 -27.70
CA SER A 64 -22.66 -23.84 -28.16
C SER A 64 -23.52 -22.90 -27.31
N TRP A 65 -23.17 -22.72 -26.02
CA TRP A 65 -23.86 -21.81 -25.11
C TRP A 65 -22.98 -20.65 -24.63
N LEU A 66 -21.65 -20.80 -24.51
CA LEU A 66 -20.79 -19.69 -24.11
C LEU A 66 -20.76 -18.56 -25.14
N LYS A 67 -20.59 -18.90 -26.42
CA LYS A 67 -20.43 -17.89 -27.48
C LYS A 67 -21.64 -16.98 -27.63
N PRO A 68 -22.90 -17.49 -27.69
CA PRO A 68 -24.06 -16.62 -27.74
C PRO A 68 -24.22 -15.71 -26.51
N ILE A 69 -23.85 -16.17 -25.31
CA ILE A 69 -23.92 -15.32 -24.11
C ILE A 69 -22.88 -14.19 -24.20
N ALA A 70 -21.67 -14.49 -24.66
CA ALA A 70 -20.60 -13.50 -24.83
C ALA A 70 -20.93 -12.49 -25.95
N GLU A 71 -21.47 -12.93 -27.09
CA GLU A 71 -21.86 -12.07 -28.23
C GLU A 71 -23.04 -11.15 -27.91
N ASN A 72 -23.93 -11.55 -26.99
CA ASN A 72 -25.06 -10.73 -26.58
C ASN A 72 -24.75 -9.78 -25.40
N ALA A 73 -23.53 -9.85 -24.84
CA ALA A 73 -23.13 -8.96 -23.76
C ALA A 73 -22.99 -7.51 -24.22
N SER A 74 -23.24 -6.57 -23.32
CA SER A 74 -23.04 -5.13 -23.49
C SER A 74 -21.60 -4.66 -23.22
N VAL A 75 -20.76 -5.54 -22.67
CA VAL A 75 -19.33 -5.32 -22.38
C VAL A 75 -18.47 -6.26 -23.22
N LYS A 76 -17.15 -6.04 -23.28
CA LYS A 76 -16.25 -6.98 -23.96
C LYS A 76 -16.07 -8.24 -23.12
N VAL A 77 -16.18 -9.39 -23.76
CA VAL A 77 -16.02 -10.71 -23.15
C VAL A 77 -15.02 -11.53 -23.96
N ALA A 78 -13.96 -12.00 -23.29
CA ALA A 78 -13.09 -13.04 -23.83
C ALA A 78 -13.41 -14.39 -23.21
N ILE A 79 -13.26 -15.47 -23.97
CA ILE A 79 -13.38 -16.85 -23.50
C ILE A 79 -11.98 -17.48 -23.53
N HIS A 80 -11.49 -17.88 -22.37
CA HIS A 80 -10.11 -18.27 -22.12
C HIS A 80 -9.99 -19.71 -21.62
N LEU A 81 -9.12 -20.52 -22.25
CA LEU A 81 -8.74 -21.85 -21.76
C LEU A 81 -7.59 -21.70 -20.76
N ASP A 82 -7.76 -22.23 -19.57
CA ASP A 82 -6.84 -22.09 -18.44
C ASP A 82 -5.92 -23.30 -18.29
N HIS A 83 -4.62 -23.07 -18.05
CA HIS A 83 -3.61 -24.07 -17.68
C HIS A 83 -3.60 -25.36 -18.53
N SER A 84 -3.64 -25.23 -19.86
CA SER A 84 -3.51 -26.41 -20.74
C SER A 84 -2.06 -26.85 -20.87
N THR A 85 -1.77 -28.12 -20.58
CA THR A 85 -0.42 -28.71 -20.71
C THR A 85 -0.26 -29.52 -22.02
N ASP A 86 -1.31 -29.60 -22.83
CA ASP A 86 -1.39 -30.42 -24.04
C ASP A 86 -1.59 -29.52 -25.28
N VAL A 87 -0.63 -29.56 -26.21
CA VAL A 87 -0.62 -28.74 -27.43
C VAL A 87 -1.83 -29.04 -28.31
N GLU A 88 -2.15 -30.31 -28.52
CA GLU A 88 -3.24 -30.72 -29.42
C GLU A 88 -4.60 -30.41 -28.80
N PHE A 89 -4.76 -30.61 -27.49
CA PHE A 89 -5.97 -30.19 -26.78
C PHE A 89 -6.17 -28.67 -26.84
N THR A 90 -5.08 -27.90 -26.75
CA THR A 90 -5.13 -26.44 -26.86
C THR A 90 -5.59 -26.00 -28.25
N LYS A 91 -5.06 -26.61 -29.31
CA LYS A 91 -5.52 -26.37 -30.70
C LYS A 91 -6.99 -26.76 -30.89
N LEU A 92 -7.44 -27.86 -30.29
CA LEU A 92 -8.83 -28.27 -30.32
C LEU A 92 -9.77 -27.20 -29.72
N CYS A 93 -9.37 -26.56 -28.61
CA CYS A 93 -10.15 -25.45 -28.05
C CYS A 93 -10.16 -24.21 -28.95
N ILE A 94 -9.04 -23.91 -29.62
CA ILE A 94 -8.99 -22.84 -30.65
C ILE A 94 -10.00 -23.14 -31.75
N ASP A 95 -9.99 -24.35 -32.30
CA ASP A 95 -10.89 -24.78 -33.37
C ASP A 95 -12.36 -24.76 -32.94
N ALA A 96 -12.63 -25.10 -31.68
CA ALA A 96 -13.98 -25.03 -31.09
C ALA A 96 -14.48 -23.59 -30.88
N GLY A 97 -13.57 -22.61 -30.91
CA GLY A 97 -13.90 -21.18 -31.00
C GLY A 97 -13.50 -20.34 -29.80
N TRP A 98 -12.66 -20.83 -28.88
CA TRP A 98 -12.08 -20.01 -27.81
C TRP A 98 -11.36 -18.80 -28.41
N SER A 99 -11.55 -17.61 -27.83
CA SER A 99 -10.89 -16.37 -28.28
C SER A 99 -9.57 -16.12 -27.57
N SER A 100 -9.27 -16.94 -26.55
CA SER A 100 -7.97 -17.00 -25.91
C SER A 100 -7.69 -18.38 -25.34
N VAL A 101 -6.42 -18.75 -25.31
CA VAL A 101 -5.95 -19.98 -24.65
C VAL A 101 -4.66 -19.71 -23.87
N MET A 102 -4.40 -20.56 -22.89
CA MET A 102 -3.15 -20.59 -22.15
C MET A 102 -2.47 -21.94 -22.32
N TYR A 103 -1.16 -21.92 -22.59
CA TYR A 103 -0.31 -23.11 -22.47
C TYR A 103 0.56 -23.01 -21.22
N ASP A 104 0.41 -23.98 -20.33
CA ASP A 104 1.20 -24.12 -19.13
C ASP A 104 2.33 -25.14 -19.36
N GLY A 105 3.47 -24.63 -19.84
CA GLY A 105 4.72 -25.38 -19.94
C GLY A 105 5.66 -25.13 -18.77
N SER A 106 5.17 -24.55 -17.66
CA SER A 106 6.01 -24.06 -16.55
C SER A 106 6.90 -25.13 -15.90
N LYS A 107 6.50 -26.41 -16.02
CA LYS A 107 7.21 -27.59 -15.49
C LYS A 107 8.19 -28.21 -16.48
N LEU A 108 8.22 -27.74 -17.72
CA LEU A 108 9.13 -28.22 -18.76
C LEU A 108 10.45 -27.44 -18.73
N PRO A 109 11.54 -28.02 -19.27
CA PRO A 109 12.74 -27.24 -19.61
C PRO A 109 12.36 -26.02 -20.47
N LEU A 110 13.02 -24.87 -20.23
CA LEU A 110 12.70 -23.61 -20.91
C LEU A 110 12.61 -23.75 -22.44
N SER A 111 13.51 -24.51 -23.07
CA SER A 111 13.50 -24.74 -24.52
C SER A 111 12.27 -25.50 -25.02
N GLU A 112 11.77 -26.47 -24.24
CA GLU A 112 10.57 -27.23 -24.58
C GLU A 112 9.31 -26.38 -24.36
N ASN A 113 9.26 -25.61 -23.27
CA ASN A 113 8.19 -24.64 -23.03
C ASN A 113 8.10 -23.63 -24.19
N ILE A 114 9.22 -23.03 -24.57
CA ILE A 114 9.29 -22.10 -25.72
C ILE A 114 8.79 -22.77 -27.01
N ALA A 115 9.25 -23.98 -27.32
CA ALA A 115 8.87 -24.68 -28.54
C ALA A 115 7.35 -24.93 -28.60
N ASN A 116 6.77 -25.46 -27.52
CA ASN A 116 5.34 -25.78 -27.45
C ASN A 116 4.47 -24.52 -27.45
N THR A 117 4.82 -23.51 -26.65
CA THR A 117 4.10 -22.23 -26.63
C THR A 117 4.16 -21.56 -28.00
N LYS A 118 5.33 -21.55 -28.66
CA LYS A 118 5.48 -20.97 -29.99
C LYS A 118 4.61 -21.67 -31.03
N GLU A 119 4.55 -23.00 -30.99
CA GLU A 119 3.67 -23.77 -31.88
C GLU A 119 2.20 -23.38 -31.72
N ILE A 120 1.75 -23.19 -30.48
CA ILE A 120 0.38 -22.74 -30.17
C ILE A 120 0.15 -21.30 -30.63
N VAL A 121 1.11 -20.39 -30.40
CA VAL A 121 1.03 -19.00 -30.89
C VAL A 121 0.91 -18.94 -32.41
N ASP A 122 1.78 -19.67 -33.13
CA ASP A 122 1.76 -19.71 -34.60
C ASP A 122 0.45 -20.32 -35.14
N TYR A 123 -0.16 -21.26 -34.40
CA TYR A 123 -1.49 -21.79 -34.72
C TYR A 123 -2.61 -20.79 -34.46
N ALA A 124 -2.64 -20.19 -33.25
CA ALA A 124 -3.67 -19.27 -32.77
C ALA A 124 -3.78 -17.99 -33.62
N GLN A 125 -2.65 -17.50 -34.15
CA GLN A 125 -2.62 -16.34 -35.04
C GLN A 125 -3.51 -16.49 -36.28
N LYS A 126 -3.70 -17.72 -36.78
CA LYS A 126 -4.55 -18.00 -37.96
C LYS A 126 -6.04 -17.74 -37.68
N PHE A 127 -6.42 -17.67 -36.40
CA PHE A 127 -7.79 -17.56 -35.92
C PHE A 127 -8.06 -16.27 -35.12
N ASP A 128 -7.09 -15.34 -35.05
CA ASP A 128 -7.14 -14.14 -34.20
C ASP A 128 -7.39 -14.46 -32.71
N VAL A 129 -6.77 -15.55 -32.23
CA VAL A 129 -6.84 -16.00 -30.83
C VAL A 129 -5.59 -15.57 -30.08
N THR A 130 -5.78 -15.01 -28.88
CA THR A 130 -4.65 -14.58 -28.03
C THR A 130 -4.13 -15.71 -27.16
N VAL A 131 -2.81 -15.81 -27.03
CA VAL A 131 -2.16 -16.85 -26.23
C VAL A 131 -1.52 -16.27 -24.98
N GLU A 132 -1.81 -16.89 -23.83
CA GLU A 132 -1.12 -16.65 -22.57
C GLU A 132 -0.06 -17.74 -22.35
N GLY A 133 1.13 -17.34 -21.89
CA GLY A 133 2.21 -18.26 -21.51
C GLY A 133 2.65 -18.05 -20.07
N GLU A 134 3.18 -19.11 -19.47
CA GLU A 134 3.67 -19.10 -18.08
C GLU A 134 5.13 -19.55 -17.99
N LEU A 135 5.87 -18.93 -17.06
CA LEU A 135 7.24 -19.32 -16.75
C LEU A 135 7.51 -19.31 -15.24
N GLY A 136 8.15 -20.39 -14.77
CA GLY A 136 8.45 -20.64 -13.36
C GLY A 136 7.33 -21.43 -12.68
N ALA A 137 7.65 -22.19 -11.64
CA ALA A 137 6.67 -23.04 -10.95
C ALA A 137 5.97 -22.27 -9.82
N ILE A 138 4.65 -22.12 -9.91
CA ILE A 138 3.81 -21.59 -8.83
C ILE A 138 3.63 -22.67 -7.75
N VAL A 139 3.85 -22.32 -6.47
CA VAL A 139 3.76 -23.26 -5.33
C VAL A 139 2.29 -23.52 -4.96
N GLY A 140 1.88 -24.76 -4.66
CA GLY A 140 0.53 -25.05 -4.14
C GLY A 140 -0.25 -26.18 -4.84
N VAL A 141 -1.58 -26.20 -4.65
CA VAL A 141 -2.52 -27.19 -5.21
C VAL A 141 -3.47 -26.54 -6.20
N GLU A 142 -3.47 -27.03 -7.43
CA GLU A 142 -4.49 -26.70 -8.44
C GLU A 142 -4.93 -27.96 -9.18
N ASP A 143 -6.25 -28.16 -9.32
CA ASP A 143 -6.88 -29.30 -10.01
C ASP A 143 -6.18 -30.66 -9.71
N ASP A 144 -5.92 -30.93 -8.42
CA ASP A 144 -5.33 -32.16 -7.85
C ASP A 144 -3.80 -32.35 -8.07
N VAL A 145 -3.07 -31.32 -8.52
CA VAL A 145 -1.61 -31.35 -8.70
C VAL A 145 -0.89 -30.55 -7.61
N TYR A 146 0.03 -31.18 -6.87
CA TYR A 146 0.80 -30.56 -5.78
C TYR A 146 2.22 -30.17 -6.23
N VAL A 147 2.61 -28.91 -6.04
CA VAL A 147 3.98 -28.42 -6.27
C VAL A 147 4.65 -28.15 -4.91
N LYS A 148 5.74 -28.88 -4.61
CA LYS A 148 6.58 -28.66 -3.42
C LYS A 148 7.55 -27.50 -3.64
N GLU A 149 7.86 -26.81 -2.54
CA GLU A 149 8.94 -25.81 -2.49
C GLU A 149 10.29 -26.45 -2.87
N GLY A 150 11.04 -25.79 -3.76
CA GLY A 150 12.36 -26.20 -4.21
C GLY A 150 13.15 -25.02 -4.78
N GLU A 151 14.47 -25.19 -4.97
CA GLU A 151 15.37 -24.22 -5.60
C GLU A 151 14.96 -23.96 -7.06
N GLY A 152 13.95 -23.11 -7.28
CA GLY A 152 13.36 -22.84 -8.59
C GLY A 152 12.01 -22.11 -8.58
N ALA A 153 11.53 -21.63 -7.43
CA ALA A 153 10.19 -21.06 -7.27
C ALA A 153 9.96 -19.68 -7.94
N HIS A 154 11.02 -18.92 -8.26
CA HIS A 154 10.90 -17.62 -8.93
C HIS A 154 11.44 -17.69 -10.37
N ALA A 155 10.74 -17.03 -11.30
CA ALA A 155 11.21 -16.88 -12.67
C ALA A 155 12.48 -16.01 -12.72
N ARG A 156 13.48 -16.42 -13.49
CA ARG A 156 14.68 -15.60 -13.72
C ARG A 156 14.38 -14.55 -14.80
N LEU A 157 14.78 -13.30 -14.56
CA LEU A 157 14.54 -12.20 -15.49
C LEU A 157 15.04 -12.49 -16.92
N GLU A 158 16.22 -13.08 -17.06
CA GLU A 158 16.79 -13.40 -18.37
C GLU A 158 16.00 -14.51 -19.08
N ASP A 159 15.51 -15.51 -18.36
CA ASP A 159 14.66 -16.57 -18.92
C ASP A 159 13.31 -15.98 -19.37
N CYS A 160 12.73 -15.04 -18.59
CA CYS A 160 11.52 -14.31 -18.98
C CYS A 160 11.72 -13.54 -20.29
N LYS A 161 12.84 -12.83 -20.45
CA LYS A 161 13.16 -12.08 -21.67
C LYS A 161 13.27 -13.00 -22.88
N VAL A 162 13.99 -14.12 -22.74
CA VAL A 162 14.14 -15.12 -23.81
C VAL A 162 12.76 -15.69 -24.18
N PHE A 163 12.01 -16.16 -23.18
CA PHE A 163 10.67 -16.71 -23.38
C PHE A 163 9.74 -15.75 -24.14
N LEU A 164 9.65 -14.50 -23.70
CA LEU A 164 8.80 -13.48 -24.32
C LEU A 164 9.22 -13.16 -25.76
N SER A 165 10.53 -13.10 -26.02
CA SER A 165 11.06 -12.76 -27.34
C SER A 165 10.83 -13.87 -28.38
N GLU A 166 10.98 -15.14 -27.96
CA GLU A 166 10.86 -16.31 -28.83
C GLU A 166 9.41 -16.72 -29.06
N THR A 167 8.59 -16.69 -28.02
CA THR A 167 7.18 -17.14 -28.08
C THR A 167 6.23 -16.08 -28.60
N LYS A 168 6.47 -14.79 -28.29
CA LYS A 168 5.59 -13.67 -28.63
C LYS A 168 4.14 -13.82 -28.14
N VAL A 169 3.97 -14.41 -26.95
CA VAL A 169 2.67 -14.51 -26.28
C VAL A 169 2.01 -13.14 -26.06
N ASP A 170 0.68 -13.10 -26.07
CA ASP A 170 -0.14 -11.90 -25.91
C ASP A 170 -0.36 -11.50 -24.45
N ALA A 171 -0.13 -12.42 -23.51
CA ALA A 171 -0.14 -12.20 -22.07
C ALA A 171 0.87 -13.15 -21.40
N PHE A 172 1.43 -12.74 -20.26
CA PHE A 172 2.50 -13.50 -19.60
C PHE A 172 2.31 -13.61 -18.09
N ALA A 173 2.38 -14.83 -17.57
CA ALA A 173 2.34 -15.15 -16.15
C ALA A 173 3.74 -15.54 -15.64
N PRO A 174 4.47 -14.63 -14.97
CA PRO A 174 5.73 -14.98 -14.31
C PRO A 174 5.48 -15.50 -12.89
N ALA A 175 6.17 -16.57 -12.49
CA ALA A 175 6.22 -16.98 -11.08
C ALA A 175 7.03 -15.96 -10.26
N ILE A 176 6.33 -15.19 -9.43
CA ILE A 176 6.89 -14.12 -8.56
C ILE A 176 6.73 -14.42 -7.06
N GLY A 177 6.46 -15.66 -6.70
CA GLY A 177 6.17 -16.08 -5.32
C GLY A 177 4.68 -16.11 -4.96
N THR A 178 3.77 -16.03 -5.93
CA THR A 178 2.34 -16.35 -5.71
C THR A 178 2.14 -17.84 -5.45
N ALA A 179 1.00 -18.23 -4.86
CA ALA A 179 0.67 -19.62 -4.57
C ALA A 179 -0.75 -20.01 -5.04
N HIS A 180 -0.95 -21.27 -5.43
CA HIS A 180 -2.25 -21.83 -5.82
C HIS A 180 -2.92 -22.61 -4.67
N GLY A 181 -4.22 -22.35 -4.46
CA GLY A 181 -5.01 -23.01 -3.42
C GLY A 181 -4.80 -22.44 -2.00
N VAL A 182 -5.32 -23.14 -0.99
CA VAL A 182 -5.19 -22.72 0.42
C VAL A 182 -3.75 -22.99 0.87
N TYR A 183 -2.93 -21.93 0.89
CA TYR A 183 -1.56 -21.97 1.39
C TYR A 183 -1.55 -21.66 2.90
N GLU A 184 -0.86 -22.47 3.70
CA GLU A 184 -0.78 -22.31 5.17
C GLU A 184 0.44 -21.49 5.65
N GLY A 185 1.18 -20.82 4.75
CA GLY A 185 2.35 -19.99 5.07
C GLY A 185 2.22 -18.51 4.68
N GLU A 186 3.23 -17.69 5.00
CA GLU A 186 3.30 -16.31 4.51
C GLU A 186 3.66 -16.28 3.02
N ILE A 187 2.85 -15.60 2.21
CA ILE A 187 3.14 -15.37 0.80
C ILE A 187 4.16 -14.24 0.67
N ASN A 188 5.28 -14.53 0.03
CA ASN A 188 6.36 -13.56 -0.20
C ASN A 188 6.46 -13.22 -1.69
N ILE A 189 5.87 -12.08 -2.08
CA ILE A 189 5.88 -11.61 -3.47
C ILE A 189 7.16 -10.81 -3.76
N ASP A 190 7.82 -11.14 -4.85
CA ASP A 190 8.95 -10.37 -5.38
C ASP A 190 8.46 -9.21 -6.27
N TYR A 191 8.06 -8.11 -5.61
CA TYR A 191 7.58 -6.90 -6.28
C TYR A 191 8.63 -6.24 -7.19
N ASP A 192 9.91 -6.26 -6.79
CA ASP A 192 11.00 -5.66 -7.56
C ASP A 192 11.23 -6.44 -8.87
N LEU A 193 11.20 -7.78 -8.78
CA LEU A 193 11.24 -8.66 -9.96
C LEU A 193 10.02 -8.43 -10.85
N PHE A 194 8.80 -8.36 -10.28
CA PHE A 194 7.58 -8.11 -11.05
C PHE A 194 7.63 -6.76 -11.79
N GLU A 195 8.05 -5.68 -11.13
CA GLU A 195 8.22 -4.36 -11.75
C GLU A 195 9.25 -4.42 -12.90
N THR A 196 10.36 -5.13 -12.68
CA THR A 196 11.42 -5.27 -13.68
C THR A 196 10.96 -6.08 -14.90
N ILE A 197 10.26 -7.20 -14.69
CA ILE A 197 9.66 -7.99 -15.77
C ILE A 197 8.62 -7.14 -16.50
N ASN A 198 7.69 -6.48 -15.80
CA ASN A 198 6.65 -5.70 -16.45
C ASN A 198 7.22 -4.55 -17.29
N ASN A 199 8.25 -3.85 -16.81
CA ASN A 199 8.88 -2.76 -17.55
C ASN A 199 9.58 -3.23 -18.84
N SER A 200 10.03 -4.48 -18.89
CA SER A 200 10.68 -5.07 -20.07
C SER A 200 9.74 -5.91 -20.96
N SER A 201 8.55 -6.25 -20.46
CA SER A 201 7.63 -7.14 -21.16
C SER A 201 6.89 -6.46 -22.31
N PRO A 202 6.87 -7.04 -23.53
CA PRO A 202 6.11 -6.51 -24.66
C PRO A 202 4.60 -6.69 -24.49
N CYS A 203 4.16 -7.58 -23.58
CA CYS A 203 2.75 -7.90 -23.35
C CYS A 203 2.35 -7.70 -21.87
N PRO A 204 1.04 -7.57 -21.56
CA PRO A 204 0.55 -7.41 -20.19
C PRO A 204 0.86 -8.63 -19.31
N LEU A 205 1.14 -8.36 -18.03
CA LEU A 205 1.38 -9.42 -17.05
C LEU A 205 0.08 -9.90 -16.41
N VAL A 206 0.08 -11.19 -16.05
CA VAL A 206 -1.04 -11.90 -15.45
C VAL A 206 -0.67 -12.35 -14.04
N LEU A 207 -1.62 -12.21 -13.10
CA LEU A 207 -1.52 -12.76 -11.75
C LEU A 207 -2.34 -14.04 -11.66
N HIS A 208 -1.61 -15.15 -11.53
CA HIS A 208 -2.14 -16.43 -11.12
C HIS A 208 -2.07 -16.56 -9.60
N GLY A 209 -3.01 -17.29 -9.00
CA GLY A 209 -2.92 -17.61 -7.57
C GLY A 209 -3.25 -16.48 -6.61
N GLY A 210 -4.50 -15.99 -6.63
CA GLY A 210 -4.96 -14.95 -5.70
C GLY A 210 -5.19 -15.41 -4.25
N THR A 211 -5.15 -16.72 -3.98
CA THR A 211 -5.54 -17.24 -2.66
C THR A 211 -4.44 -16.94 -1.64
N GLY A 212 -4.79 -16.25 -0.56
CA GLY A 212 -3.88 -15.81 0.51
C GLY A 212 -3.20 -14.45 0.27
N LEU A 213 -3.37 -13.84 -0.91
CA LEU A 213 -2.95 -12.45 -1.11
C LEU A 213 -3.87 -11.50 -0.35
N THR A 214 -3.28 -10.55 0.38
CA THR A 214 -4.05 -9.46 0.99
C THR A 214 -4.43 -8.40 -0.04
N ASP A 215 -5.47 -7.62 0.23
CA ASP A 215 -5.91 -6.51 -0.65
C ASP A 215 -4.75 -5.59 -1.07
N GLY A 216 -3.90 -5.23 -0.11
CA GLY A 216 -2.74 -4.39 -0.35
C GLY A 216 -1.70 -5.02 -1.29
N MET A 217 -1.55 -6.35 -1.24
CA MET A 217 -0.64 -7.08 -2.14
C MET A 217 -1.17 -7.08 -3.57
N PHE A 218 -2.46 -7.33 -3.77
CA PHE A 218 -3.09 -7.23 -5.09
C PHE A 218 -2.97 -5.83 -5.65
N TYR A 219 -3.32 -4.83 -4.86
CA TYR A 219 -3.24 -3.45 -5.28
C TYR A 219 -1.82 -3.05 -5.68
N SER A 220 -0.82 -3.47 -4.91
CA SER A 220 0.59 -3.26 -5.26
C SER A 220 0.93 -3.89 -6.63
N LEU A 221 0.52 -5.13 -6.88
CA LEU A 221 0.77 -5.79 -8.18
C LEU A 221 0.03 -5.12 -9.34
N ILE A 222 -1.22 -4.67 -9.14
CA ILE A 222 -2.00 -3.93 -10.13
C ILE A 222 -1.35 -2.57 -10.42
N ASP A 223 -0.89 -1.86 -9.39
CA ASP A 223 -0.18 -0.58 -9.53
C ASP A 223 1.20 -0.75 -10.20
N LEU A 224 1.81 -1.94 -10.09
CA LEU A 224 3.01 -2.33 -10.85
C LEU A 224 2.70 -2.76 -12.28
N GLY A 225 1.43 -2.91 -12.67
CA GLY A 225 0.97 -3.13 -14.04
C GLY A 225 0.45 -4.54 -14.37
N ALA A 226 0.08 -5.34 -13.36
CA ALA A 226 -0.74 -6.52 -13.59
C ALA A 226 -2.05 -6.14 -14.29
N ALA A 227 -2.43 -6.88 -15.33
CA ALA A 227 -3.58 -6.58 -16.18
C ALA A 227 -4.69 -7.65 -16.14
N LYS A 228 -4.37 -8.87 -15.68
CA LYS A 228 -5.31 -9.99 -15.53
C LYS A 228 -5.14 -10.64 -14.16
N VAL A 229 -6.24 -10.98 -13.50
CA VAL A 229 -6.22 -11.72 -12.23
C VAL A 229 -7.14 -12.94 -12.33
N ASN A 230 -6.60 -14.13 -12.08
CA ASN A 230 -7.37 -15.38 -12.14
C ASN A 230 -8.13 -15.64 -10.83
N ILE A 231 -9.42 -15.98 -10.93
CA ILE A 231 -10.31 -16.29 -9.81
C ILE A 231 -11.07 -17.59 -10.07
N SER A 232 -10.72 -18.64 -9.31
CA SER A 232 -11.34 -19.96 -9.41
C SER A 232 -12.07 -20.35 -8.11
N THR A 233 -11.35 -20.42 -7.00
CA THR A 233 -11.85 -20.92 -5.71
C THR A 233 -13.07 -20.17 -5.21
N ALA A 234 -13.09 -18.83 -5.31
CA ALA A 234 -14.21 -18.02 -4.86
C ALA A 234 -15.53 -18.34 -5.61
N ILE A 235 -15.45 -18.60 -6.92
CA ILE A 235 -16.62 -18.95 -7.74
C ILE A 235 -17.17 -20.33 -7.35
N LYS A 236 -16.28 -21.31 -7.16
CA LYS A 236 -16.66 -22.66 -6.71
C LYS A 236 -17.33 -22.63 -5.33
N ILE A 237 -16.77 -21.86 -4.38
CA ILE A 237 -17.35 -21.67 -3.04
C ILE A 237 -18.72 -21.00 -3.15
N ALA A 238 -18.84 -19.88 -3.88
CA ALA A 238 -20.11 -19.17 -4.02
C ALA A 238 -21.22 -20.06 -4.62
N TYR A 239 -20.86 -20.88 -5.61
CA TYR A 239 -21.78 -21.83 -6.23
C TYR A 239 -22.24 -22.92 -5.26
N CYS A 240 -21.31 -23.64 -4.61
CA CYS A 240 -21.64 -24.74 -3.71
C CYS A 240 -22.32 -24.26 -2.41
N SER A 241 -21.81 -23.19 -1.79
CA SER A 241 -22.41 -22.61 -0.59
C SER A 241 -23.77 -22.01 -0.89
N GLY A 242 -23.95 -21.32 -2.02
CA GLY A 242 -25.25 -20.79 -2.43
C GLY A 242 -26.32 -21.88 -2.59
N MET A 243 -25.95 -23.06 -3.10
CA MET A 243 -26.87 -24.20 -3.17
C MET A 243 -27.23 -24.71 -1.79
N LYS A 244 -26.23 -24.90 -0.92
CA LYS A 244 -26.41 -25.35 0.46
C LYS A 244 -27.33 -24.38 1.23
N ASP A 245 -27.00 -23.10 1.20
CA ASP A 245 -27.72 -22.04 1.90
C ASP A 245 -29.19 -21.98 1.47
N PHE A 246 -29.46 -22.10 0.16
CA PHE A 246 -30.83 -22.10 -0.34
C PHE A 246 -31.64 -23.28 0.19
N VAL A 247 -31.08 -24.48 0.16
CA VAL A 247 -31.75 -25.71 0.63
C VAL A 247 -32.01 -25.66 2.14
N GLU A 248 -31.05 -25.18 2.93
CA GLU A 248 -31.21 -25.01 4.38
C GLU A 248 -32.29 -23.98 4.73
N GLN A 249 -32.33 -22.85 3.99
CA GLN A 249 -33.33 -21.80 4.19
C GLN A 249 -34.72 -22.19 3.67
N ASN A 250 -34.79 -23.11 2.69
CA ASN A 250 -36.03 -23.46 1.99
C ASN A 250 -36.22 -24.99 1.88
N PRO A 251 -36.31 -25.74 3.00
CA PRO A 251 -36.23 -27.21 3.00
C PRO A 251 -37.41 -27.91 2.30
N LYS A 252 -38.49 -27.19 2.01
CA LYS A 252 -39.67 -27.69 1.28
C LYS A 252 -39.71 -27.25 -0.19
N GLN A 253 -38.75 -26.42 -0.63
CA GLN A 253 -38.71 -25.93 -1.99
C GLN A 253 -38.14 -27.00 -2.92
N ASN A 254 -38.82 -27.24 -4.03
CA ASN A 254 -38.43 -28.22 -5.05
C ASN A 254 -38.43 -27.64 -6.48
N ASP A 255 -38.70 -26.33 -6.63
CA ASP A 255 -38.56 -25.61 -7.88
C ASP A 255 -37.08 -25.28 -8.16
N PRO A 256 -36.43 -25.97 -9.12
CA PRO A 256 -35.00 -25.77 -9.40
C PRO A 256 -34.70 -24.37 -9.93
N LEU A 257 -35.65 -23.67 -10.57
CA LEU A 257 -35.41 -22.32 -11.09
C LEU A 257 -35.21 -21.31 -9.97
N LYS A 258 -35.82 -21.52 -8.81
CA LYS A 258 -35.61 -20.65 -7.64
C LYS A 258 -34.24 -20.88 -7.01
N LEU A 259 -33.80 -22.15 -6.95
CA LEU A 259 -32.44 -22.49 -6.52
C LEU A 259 -31.41 -21.88 -7.47
N ASP A 260 -31.58 -22.08 -8.78
CA ASP A 260 -30.68 -21.54 -9.80
C ASP A 260 -30.62 -20.00 -9.73
N ALA A 261 -31.76 -19.32 -9.59
CA ALA A 261 -31.80 -17.87 -9.45
C ALA A 261 -31.04 -17.38 -8.20
N TYR A 262 -31.21 -18.06 -7.06
CA TYR A 262 -30.49 -17.73 -5.84
C TYR A 262 -28.98 -17.94 -5.99
N VAL A 263 -28.57 -19.10 -6.50
CA VAL A 263 -27.15 -19.44 -6.71
C VAL A 263 -26.50 -18.48 -7.71
N LYS A 264 -27.21 -18.15 -8.81
CA LYS A 264 -26.74 -17.17 -9.80
C LYS A 264 -26.46 -15.83 -9.14
N GLU A 265 -27.34 -15.37 -8.25
CA GLU A 265 -27.16 -14.11 -7.53
C GLU A 265 -25.96 -14.15 -6.57
N GLN A 266 -25.73 -15.27 -5.87
CA GLN A 266 -24.54 -15.40 -5.01
C GLN A 266 -23.24 -15.36 -5.80
N VAL A 267 -23.17 -16.07 -6.93
CA VAL A 267 -22.00 -16.04 -7.83
C VAL A 267 -21.80 -14.65 -8.41
N LYS A 268 -22.90 -13.99 -8.86
CA LYS A 268 -22.84 -12.63 -9.42
C LYS A 268 -22.26 -11.63 -8.42
N LYS A 269 -22.68 -11.68 -7.16
CA LYS A 269 -22.15 -10.81 -6.09
C LYS A 269 -20.64 -10.97 -5.91
N VAL A 270 -20.17 -12.21 -5.82
CA VAL A 270 -18.73 -12.49 -5.69
C VAL A 270 -17.96 -11.98 -6.92
N VAL A 271 -18.49 -12.16 -8.13
CA VAL A 271 -17.88 -11.59 -9.34
C VAL A 271 -17.82 -10.06 -9.28
N GLN A 272 -18.91 -9.40 -8.88
CA GLN A 272 -18.98 -7.94 -8.78
C GLN A 272 -18.00 -7.37 -7.75
N GLU A 273 -17.84 -8.03 -6.60
CA GLU A 273 -16.87 -7.66 -5.58
C GLU A 273 -15.44 -7.68 -6.15
N HIS A 274 -15.07 -8.76 -6.84
CA HIS A 274 -13.76 -8.89 -7.46
C HIS A 274 -13.56 -7.89 -8.61
N ILE A 275 -14.57 -7.67 -9.46
CA ILE A 275 -14.49 -6.68 -10.54
C ILE A 275 -14.28 -5.27 -9.96
N ARG A 276 -15.04 -4.86 -8.95
CA ARG A 276 -14.88 -3.56 -8.28
C ARG A 276 -13.47 -3.39 -7.72
N PHE A 277 -12.97 -4.45 -7.09
CA PHE A 277 -11.65 -4.51 -6.52
C PHE A 277 -10.55 -4.38 -7.60
N PHE A 278 -10.57 -5.19 -8.67
CA PHE A 278 -9.53 -5.16 -9.71
C PHE A 278 -9.59 -3.97 -10.66
N SER A 279 -10.80 -3.46 -10.93
CA SER A 279 -11.00 -2.21 -11.68
C SER A 279 -10.60 -0.96 -10.88
N LEU A 280 -10.31 -1.13 -9.58
CA LEU A 280 -10.00 -0.06 -8.63
C LEU A 280 -11.11 0.99 -8.51
N THR A 281 -12.34 0.67 -8.93
CA THR A 281 -13.47 1.62 -8.99
C THR A 281 -13.78 2.20 -7.61
N ASP A 282 -13.68 1.36 -6.57
CA ASP A 282 -14.01 1.73 -5.19
C ASP A 282 -12.76 2.08 -4.35
N ARG A 283 -11.56 2.05 -4.95
CA ARG A 283 -10.30 2.34 -4.24
C ARG A 283 -10.05 3.84 -4.20
N LYS A 284 -10.07 4.42 -3.00
CA LYS A 284 -9.59 5.78 -2.76
C LYS A 284 -8.07 5.82 -2.93
N ARG A 285 -7.58 6.32 -4.07
CA ARG A 285 -6.15 6.55 -4.28
C ARG A 285 -5.68 7.81 -3.54
N PRO A 286 -4.47 7.81 -2.97
CA PRO A 286 -3.87 9.02 -2.42
C PRO A 286 -3.58 10.03 -3.54
N ASN A 287 -3.43 11.30 -3.18
CA ASN A 287 -3.00 12.33 -4.13
C ASN A 287 -1.53 12.14 -4.53
N TYR A 288 -0.73 11.56 -3.63
CA TYR A 288 0.70 11.32 -3.79
C TYR A 288 1.05 9.90 -3.38
N GLU A 289 1.94 9.25 -4.13
CA GLU A 289 2.37 7.87 -3.86
C GLU A 289 3.47 7.80 -2.79
N VAL A 290 4.05 8.95 -2.41
CA VAL A 290 5.12 9.05 -1.42
C VAL A 290 4.74 10.08 -0.36
N ASP A 291 4.79 9.66 0.90
CA ASP A 291 4.55 10.51 2.07
C ASP A 291 5.74 10.42 3.03
N LEU A 292 6.46 11.52 3.20
CA LEU A 292 7.70 11.53 3.99
C LEU A 292 7.51 12.01 5.44
N HIS A 293 6.26 12.09 5.92
CA HIS A 293 5.95 12.61 7.24
C HIS A 293 4.75 11.89 7.86
N CYS A 294 5.00 10.80 8.59
CA CYS A 294 3.97 10.01 9.28
C CYS A 294 4.40 9.66 10.71
N HIS A 295 3.44 9.70 11.63
CA HIS A 295 3.61 9.39 13.04
C HIS A 295 2.85 8.12 13.44
N THR A 296 3.43 7.38 14.37
CA THR A 296 2.87 6.15 14.93
C THR A 296 2.66 6.28 16.44
N THR A 297 2.20 5.22 17.09
CA THR A 297 2.09 5.14 18.55
C THR A 297 3.43 5.20 19.28
N ASN A 298 4.56 5.15 18.58
CA ASN A 298 5.89 5.38 19.14
C ASN A 298 6.13 6.87 19.48
N SER A 299 5.40 7.79 18.83
CA SER A 299 5.12 9.15 19.31
C SER A 299 3.60 9.36 19.51
N ASP A 300 3.04 10.48 19.09
CA ASP A 300 1.66 10.91 19.30
C ASP A 300 0.68 10.49 18.19
N GLY A 301 1.12 9.64 17.26
CA GLY A 301 0.24 8.92 16.34
C GLY A 301 -0.69 7.93 17.06
N SER A 302 -1.73 7.48 16.35
CA SER A 302 -2.75 6.55 16.89
C SER A 302 -2.82 5.21 16.14
N ASP A 303 -2.15 5.10 15.00
CA ASP A 303 -1.85 3.82 14.36
C ASP A 303 -0.49 3.33 14.87
N ASP A 304 -0.36 2.05 15.18
CA ASP A 304 0.96 1.46 15.30
C ASP A 304 1.64 1.35 13.91
N ALA A 305 2.94 1.04 13.91
CA ALA A 305 3.70 0.93 12.67
C ALA A 305 3.14 -0.13 11.70
N LYS A 306 2.56 -1.22 12.19
CA LYS A 306 1.97 -2.28 11.36
C LYS A 306 0.66 -1.78 10.72
N GLU A 307 -0.22 -1.17 11.50
CA GLU A 307 -1.48 -0.57 11.03
C GLU A 307 -1.22 0.50 9.95
N LEU A 308 -0.20 1.34 10.15
CA LEU A 308 0.22 2.34 9.18
C LEU A 308 0.67 1.71 7.86
N ILE A 309 1.51 0.67 7.91
CA ILE A 309 2.01 -0.05 6.73
C ILE A 309 0.87 -0.75 5.98
N ASP A 310 -0.02 -1.44 6.71
CA ASP A 310 -1.18 -2.12 6.11
C ASP A 310 -2.12 -1.11 5.42
N LYS A 311 -2.33 0.06 6.05
CA LYS A 311 -3.11 1.15 5.46
C LYS A 311 -2.44 1.73 4.22
N ALA A 312 -1.13 2.00 4.29
CA ALA A 312 -0.34 2.52 3.18
C ALA A 312 -0.44 1.59 1.96
N SER A 313 -0.28 0.28 2.18
CA SER A 313 -0.41 -0.76 1.15
C SER A 313 -1.80 -0.77 0.51
N ARG A 314 -2.86 -0.76 1.33
CA ARG A 314 -4.25 -0.73 0.85
C ARG A 314 -4.55 0.51 -0.01
N LEU A 315 -4.01 1.66 0.36
CA LEU A 315 -4.21 2.92 -0.37
C LEU A 315 -3.33 3.03 -1.63
N GLY A 316 -2.22 2.29 -1.69
CA GLY A 316 -1.28 2.34 -2.83
C GLY A 316 -0.12 3.30 -2.67
N MET A 317 0.24 3.59 -1.42
CA MET A 317 1.49 4.28 -1.15
C MET A 317 2.64 3.38 -1.60
N ARG A 318 3.59 3.94 -2.35
CA ARG A 318 4.84 3.26 -2.73
C ARG A 318 5.92 3.43 -1.67
N VAL A 319 5.98 4.62 -1.05
CA VAL A 319 6.97 4.94 -0.02
C VAL A 319 6.30 5.73 1.11
N ILE A 320 6.58 5.35 2.35
CA ILE A 320 6.22 6.13 3.53
C ILE A 320 7.45 6.34 4.41
N ALA A 321 7.56 7.48 5.08
CA ALA A 321 8.54 7.67 6.15
C ALA A 321 7.85 7.71 7.51
N ILE A 322 8.37 6.95 8.47
CA ILE A 322 7.91 6.97 9.87
C ILE A 322 8.85 7.88 10.65
N THR A 323 8.34 9.03 11.10
CA THR A 323 9.11 10.17 11.60
C THR A 323 8.66 10.56 13.01
N ASP A 324 8.50 9.58 13.90
CA ASP A 324 8.02 9.81 15.26
C ASP A 324 8.83 10.91 16.00
N HIS A 325 8.14 11.79 16.72
CA HIS A 325 8.74 12.92 17.43
C HIS A 325 9.79 12.52 18.47
N ASP A 326 11.02 13.00 18.29
CA ASP A 326 12.11 12.98 19.29
C ASP A 326 12.45 11.60 19.86
N VAL A 327 12.04 10.52 19.21
CA VAL A 327 12.29 9.13 19.62
C VAL A 327 13.08 8.42 18.54
N LEU A 328 13.86 7.41 18.93
CA LEU A 328 14.55 6.57 17.95
C LEU A 328 13.52 5.71 17.20
N PRO A 329 13.72 5.47 15.89
CA PRO A 329 12.81 4.68 15.09
C PRO A 329 12.81 3.20 15.51
N LEU A 330 11.68 2.53 15.33
CA LEU A 330 11.53 1.11 15.64
C LEU A 330 12.27 0.24 14.61
N GLU A 331 13.27 -0.55 15.03
CA GLU A 331 13.92 -1.54 14.15
C GLU A 331 12.97 -2.69 13.77
N LYS A 332 12.16 -3.13 14.73
CA LYS A 332 11.29 -4.29 14.61
C LYS A 332 9.89 -4.02 15.16
N ILE A 333 8.92 -4.73 14.58
CA ILE A 333 7.51 -4.72 14.98
C ILE A 333 7.04 -6.14 15.27
N GLU A 334 6.02 -6.28 16.09
CA GLU A 334 5.39 -7.58 16.36
C GLU A 334 4.38 -7.92 15.27
N VAL A 335 4.52 -9.10 14.67
CA VAL A 335 3.60 -9.66 13.67
C VAL A 335 3.36 -11.12 14.06
N ASN A 336 2.11 -11.48 14.36
CA ASN A 336 1.72 -12.84 14.75
C ASN A 336 2.59 -13.43 15.88
N GLY A 337 2.94 -12.61 16.88
CA GLY A 337 3.77 -13.02 18.02
C GLY A 337 5.28 -13.10 17.74
N SER A 338 5.73 -12.71 16.55
CA SER A 338 7.14 -12.69 16.15
C SER A 338 7.64 -11.27 15.89
N MET A 339 8.88 -10.96 16.28
CA MET A 339 9.51 -9.66 16.02
C MET A 339 10.16 -9.65 14.64
N ILE A 340 9.60 -8.88 13.71
CA ILE A 340 10.05 -8.77 12.32
C ILE A 340 10.61 -7.37 12.08
N ARG A 341 11.68 -7.26 11.26
CA ARG A 341 12.19 -5.96 10.82
C ARG A 341 11.12 -5.18 10.07
N ILE A 342 10.96 -3.90 10.41
CA ILE A 342 9.87 -3.08 9.86
C ILE A 342 9.92 -3.00 8.32
N GLN A 343 11.10 -2.85 7.73
CA GLN A 343 11.28 -2.82 6.28
C GLN A 343 10.97 -4.18 5.63
N ALA A 344 11.28 -5.29 6.32
CA ALA A 344 10.98 -6.62 5.81
C ALA A 344 9.46 -6.84 5.73
N TYR A 345 8.73 -6.44 6.79
CA TYR A 345 7.27 -6.49 6.77
C TYR A 345 6.66 -5.55 5.72
N ALA A 346 7.16 -4.32 5.61
CA ALA A 346 6.68 -3.39 4.59
C ALA A 346 6.89 -3.92 3.16
N LYS A 347 8.03 -4.59 2.92
CA LYS A 347 8.33 -5.23 1.64
C LYS A 347 7.30 -6.30 1.27
N THR A 348 6.84 -7.13 2.20
CA THR A 348 5.79 -8.13 1.92
C THR A 348 4.44 -7.49 1.60
N LYS A 349 4.26 -6.21 1.94
CA LYS A 349 3.08 -5.40 1.64
C LYS A 349 3.23 -4.53 0.39
N GLY A 350 4.36 -4.59 -0.30
CA GLY A 350 4.61 -3.75 -1.48
C GLY A 350 4.86 -2.28 -1.17
N VAL A 351 5.20 -1.93 0.07
CA VAL A 351 5.47 -0.55 0.52
C VAL A 351 6.92 -0.44 0.97
N LYS A 352 7.61 0.63 0.57
CA LYS A 352 8.93 0.96 1.15
C LYS A 352 8.73 1.85 2.38
N VAL A 353 9.37 1.48 3.49
CA VAL A 353 9.39 2.27 4.72
C VAL A 353 10.78 2.87 4.92
N ILE A 354 10.83 4.19 5.05
CA ILE A 354 12.01 4.92 5.48
C ILE A 354 11.87 5.19 6.97
N GLN A 355 12.86 4.80 7.75
CA GLN A 355 12.93 5.17 9.17
C GLN A 355 13.43 6.61 9.30
N GLY A 356 12.80 7.34 10.21
CA GLY A 356 13.01 8.77 10.42
C GLY A 356 12.85 9.17 11.87
N ILE A 357 13.23 10.42 12.17
CA ILE A 357 12.90 11.11 13.42
C ILE A 357 12.48 12.53 13.05
N GLU A 358 11.36 13.00 13.58
CA GLU A 358 11.07 14.44 13.59
C GLU A 358 11.63 15.05 14.88
N PHE A 359 12.72 15.81 14.75
CA PHE A 359 13.33 16.50 15.88
C PHE A 359 12.63 17.83 16.15
N SER A 360 12.13 18.00 17.38
CA SER A 360 11.72 19.31 17.88
C SER A 360 12.95 20.16 18.16
N CYS A 361 13.13 21.23 17.40
CA CYS A 361 14.29 22.12 17.50
C CYS A 361 13.91 23.47 18.10
N GLU A 362 14.93 24.21 18.52
CA GLU A 362 14.90 25.59 18.99
C GLU A 362 14.01 25.86 20.23
N THR A 363 14.65 26.26 21.33
CA THR A 363 13.93 26.57 22.58
C THR A 363 13.27 27.96 22.54
N GLU A 364 13.82 28.87 21.74
CA GLU A 364 13.37 30.26 21.61
C GLU A 364 12.42 30.46 20.42
N VAL A 365 12.58 29.65 19.37
CA VAL A 365 11.72 29.66 18.19
C VAL A 365 10.73 28.49 18.25
N GLU A 366 9.44 28.79 18.30
CA GLU A 366 8.40 27.76 18.32
C GLU A 366 8.23 27.10 16.94
N ASP A 367 7.72 25.86 16.94
CA ASP A 367 7.34 25.09 15.75
C ASP A 367 8.46 24.83 14.72
N VAL A 368 9.73 24.89 15.13
CA VAL A 368 10.86 24.42 14.30
C VAL A 368 11.00 22.91 14.44
N HIS A 369 10.69 22.17 13.38
CA HIS A 369 10.89 20.73 13.35
C HIS A 369 11.73 20.29 12.14
N LEU A 370 12.67 19.37 12.37
CA LEU A 370 13.53 18.81 11.34
C LEU A 370 13.25 17.31 11.20
N ILE A 371 12.83 16.89 10.00
CA ILE A 371 12.67 15.50 9.61
C ILE A 371 14.03 14.97 9.17
N VAL A 372 14.57 14.02 9.94
CA VAL A 372 15.85 13.37 9.68
C VAL A 372 15.60 11.94 9.23
N LEU A 373 15.97 11.62 8.00
CA LEU A 373 15.67 10.35 7.35
C LEU A 373 16.93 9.57 6.98
N GLY A 374 16.83 8.23 7.05
CA GLY A 374 17.86 7.34 6.48
C GLY A 374 19.21 7.40 7.18
N CYS A 375 19.25 7.80 8.44
CA CYS A 375 20.49 7.81 9.23
C CYS A 375 20.87 6.41 9.72
N ASP A 376 22.15 6.22 10.02
CA ASP A 376 22.60 5.23 10.99
C ASP A 376 22.17 5.65 12.41
N TYR A 377 21.03 5.14 12.87
CA TYR A 377 20.50 5.43 14.21
C TYR A 377 21.30 4.77 15.35
N ASP A 378 22.29 3.93 15.03
CA ASP A 378 23.27 3.43 16.00
C ASP A 378 24.45 4.38 16.20
N ASN A 379 24.56 5.42 15.37
CA ASN A 379 25.58 6.47 15.51
C ASN A 379 25.55 7.11 16.91
N GLU A 380 26.71 7.17 17.55
CA GLU A 380 26.86 7.66 18.92
C GLU A 380 26.32 9.10 19.10
N LYS A 381 26.51 9.97 18.09
CA LYS A 381 26.04 11.36 18.16
C LYS A 381 24.52 11.45 18.14
N ILE A 382 23.84 10.64 17.33
CA ILE A 382 22.37 10.57 17.32
C ILE A 382 21.86 10.05 18.66
N ARG A 383 22.45 8.95 19.15
CA ARG A 383 22.04 8.35 20.43
C ARG A 383 22.23 9.31 21.60
N ASP A 384 23.34 10.03 21.64
CA ASP A 384 23.61 10.99 22.71
C ASP A 384 22.73 12.24 22.63
N MET A 385 22.45 12.72 21.41
CA MET A 385 21.48 13.79 21.21
C MET A 385 20.08 13.36 21.68
N ASN A 386 19.62 12.17 21.27
CA ASN A 386 18.33 11.62 21.69
C ASN A 386 18.25 11.47 23.22
N LYS A 387 19.31 10.95 23.88
CA LYS A 387 19.36 10.87 25.36
C LYS A 387 19.17 12.23 26.03
N LYS A 388 19.81 13.29 25.52
CA LYS A 388 19.65 14.66 26.06
C LYS A 388 18.22 15.17 25.89
N ILE A 389 17.66 14.97 24.70
CA ILE A 389 16.30 15.31 24.30
C ILE A 389 15.26 14.61 25.19
N VAL A 390 15.43 13.31 25.42
CA VAL A 390 14.56 12.49 26.29
C VAL A 390 14.70 12.92 27.75
N LYS A 391 15.92 13.16 28.24
CA LYS A 391 16.16 13.63 29.61
C LYS A 391 15.49 14.97 29.86
N SER A 392 15.61 15.93 28.94
CA SER A 392 14.94 17.23 29.04
C SER A 392 13.41 17.09 29.01
N LYS A 393 12.88 16.20 28.16
CA LYS A 393 11.44 15.88 28.12
C LYS A 393 10.92 15.40 29.47
N ILE A 394 11.57 14.39 30.05
CA ILE A 394 11.17 13.80 31.34
C ILE A 394 11.23 14.86 32.44
N HIS A 395 12.30 15.66 32.48
CA HIS A 395 12.44 16.72 33.47
C HIS A 395 11.31 17.76 33.35
N SER A 396 11.05 18.25 32.14
CA SER A 396 9.97 19.21 31.88
C SER A 396 8.59 18.66 32.25
N TYR A 397 8.33 17.37 32.01
CA TYR A 397 7.05 16.76 32.37
C TYR A 397 6.89 16.59 33.88
N ARG A 398 7.97 16.23 34.60
CA ARG A 398 7.96 16.16 36.07
C ARG A 398 7.74 17.52 36.70
N GLU A 399 8.48 18.52 36.25
CA GLU A 399 8.32 19.90 36.72
C GLU A 399 6.90 20.41 36.46
N LEU A 400 6.31 20.11 35.30
CA LEU A 400 4.91 20.45 35.04
C LEU A 400 3.96 19.76 36.04
N THR A 401 4.17 18.49 36.37
CA THR A 401 3.35 17.79 37.38
C THR A 401 3.49 18.39 38.79
N GLU A 402 4.69 18.84 39.16
CA GLU A 402 4.97 19.51 40.43
C GLU A 402 4.24 20.86 40.49
N VAL A 403 4.40 21.70 39.46
CA VAL A 403 3.73 23.01 39.37
C VAL A 403 2.21 22.86 39.37
N LEU A 404 1.66 21.90 38.62
CA LEU A 404 0.21 21.63 38.63
C LEU A 404 -0.26 21.26 40.04
N THR A 405 0.50 20.41 40.75
CA THR A 405 0.18 19.99 42.12
C THR A 405 0.21 21.16 43.10
N GLU A 406 1.23 22.01 43.03
CA GLU A 406 1.34 23.23 43.85
C GLU A 406 0.18 24.21 43.62
N LYS A 407 -0.36 24.23 42.39
CA LYS A 407 -1.46 25.12 41.99
C LYS A 407 -2.85 24.51 42.21
N GLY A 408 -2.95 23.39 42.93
CA GLY A 408 -4.22 22.80 43.36
C GLY A 408 -4.75 21.69 42.44
N TYR A 409 -3.96 21.25 41.46
CA TYR A 409 -4.27 20.10 40.61
C TYR A 409 -3.29 18.94 40.92
N PRO A 410 -3.55 18.12 41.96
CA PRO A 410 -2.62 17.05 42.35
C PRO A 410 -2.50 15.98 41.26
N ILE A 411 -1.45 16.10 40.46
CA ILE A 411 -1.09 15.20 39.39
C ILE A 411 0.29 14.64 39.75
N LEU A 412 0.35 13.40 40.23
CA LEU A 412 1.62 12.81 40.64
C LEU A 412 2.32 12.14 39.46
N TRP A 413 3.64 12.26 39.39
CA TRP A 413 4.44 11.66 38.34
C TRP A 413 4.23 10.14 38.21
N ASP A 414 4.10 9.44 39.34
CA ASP A 414 3.85 7.98 39.36
C ASP A 414 2.47 7.63 38.78
N GLU A 415 1.45 8.47 38.97
CA GLU A 415 0.14 8.28 38.35
C GLU A 415 0.21 8.49 36.83
N VAL A 416 1.01 9.46 36.38
CA VAL A 416 1.22 9.73 34.95
C VAL A 416 1.95 8.56 34.27
N ILE A 417 2.99 7.99 34.91
CA ILE A 417 3.70 6.81 34.41
C ILE A 417 2.78 5.60 34.26
N ASN A 418 1.86 5.42 35.21
CA ASN A 418 0.94 4.29 35.26
C ASN A 418 -0.44 4.60 34.67
N TYR A 419 -0.56 5.70 33.91
CA TYR A 419 -1.83 6.16 33.37
C TYR A 419 -2.55 5.05 32.58
N GLY A 420 -3.83 4.81 32.89
CA GLY A 420 -4.62 3.74 32.26
C GLY A 420 -4.20 2.31 32.65
N GLY A 421 -3.53 2.13 33.80
CA GLY A 421 -3.13 0.81 34.31
C GLY A 421 -1.93 0.18 33.59
N ILE A 422 -1.26 0.93 32.72
CA ILE A 422 -0.11 0.46 31.94
C ILE A 422 1.16 1.09 32.52
N GLN A 423 2.04 0.29 33.10
CA GLN A 423 3.33 0.76 33.58
C GLN A 423 4.26 1.08 32.41
N ARG A 424 4.66 2.34 32.27
CA ARG A 424 5.56 2.81 31.20
C ARG A 424 6.94 3.14 31.75
N LYS A 425 7.95 3.09 30.87
CA LYS A 425 9.23 3.75 31.17
C LYS A 425 9.05 5.27 31.09
N PRO A 426 9.77 6.07 31.90
CA PRO A 426 9.70 7.53 31.84
C PRO A 426 9.88 8.11 30.43
N GLU A 427 10.79 7.53 29.63
CA GLU A 427 11.01 7.94 28.24
C GLU A 427 9.80 7.76 27.33
N ASN A 428 8.89 6.83 27.64
CA ASN A 428 7.71 6.51 26.84
C ASN A 428 6.46 7.30 27.29
N VAL A 429 6.57 8.13 28.33
CA VAL A 429 5.47 9.01 28.76
C VAL A 429 5.26 10.12 27.73
N GLN A 430 4.00 10.34 27.38
CA GLN A 430 3.59 11.42 26.49
C GLN A 430 2.92 12.53 27.31
N LYS A 431 3.08 13.79 26.88
CA LYS A 431 2.48 14.94 27.60
C LYS A 431 0.96 14.81 27.72
N LYS A 432 0.32 14.15 26.74
CA LYS A 432 -1.13 13.87 26.76
C LYS A 432 -1.57 13.03 27.96
N ASN A 433 -0.71 12.19 28.53
CA ASN A 433 -1.03 11.40 29.72
C ASN A 433 -1.31 12.31 30.93
N ILE A 434 -0.59 13.43 31.06
CA ILE A 434 -0.82 14.43 32.11
C ILE A 434 -2.22 15.04 31.94
N PHE A 435 -2.53 15.52 30.73
CA PHE A 435 -3.82 16.17 30.45
C PHE A 435 -5.01 15.21 30.53
N ASN A 436 -4.84 13.96 30.11
CA ASN A 436 -5.85 12.93 30.28
C ASN A 436 -6.11 12.66 31.77
N LEU A 437 -5.06 12.55 32.57
CA LEU A 437 -5.19 12.33 34.02
C LEU A 437 -5.86 13.53 34.71
N MET A 438 -5.60 14.76 34.26
CA MET A 438 -6.31 15.95 34.75
C MET A 438 -7.81 15.88 34.47
N ALA A 439 -8.21 15.44 33.28
CA ALA A 439 -9.62 15.26 32.93
C ALA A 439 -10.26 14.08 33.69
N GLU A 440 -9.55 12.96 33.82
CA GLU A 440 -10.02 11.78 34.56
C GLU A 440 -10.25 12.07 36.05
N LYS A 441 -9.43 12.93 36.65
CA LYS A 441 -9.63 13.42 38.03
C LYS A 441 -10.73 14.49 38.17
N GLY A 442 -11.38 14.86 37.07
CA GLY A 442 -12.50 15.81 37.05
C GLY A 442 -12.09 17.29 37.18
N TYR A 443 -10.83 17.63 36.94
CA TYR A 443 -10.38 19.04 36.97
C TYR A 443 -10.79 19.82 35.72
N PHE A 444 -11.00 19.12 34.61
CA PHE A 444 -11.41 19.66 33.31
C PHE A 444 -12.36 18.67 32.64
N GLU A 445 -13.27 19.15 31.79
CA GLU A 445 -14.24 18.30 31.11
C GLU A 445 -13.57 17.38 30.07
N SER A 446 -12.43 17.81 29.54
CA SER A 446 -11.69 17.05 28.53
C SER A 446 -10.19 17.29 28.58
N TRP A 447 -9.45 16.34 28.01
CA TRP A 447 -8.01 16.47 27.76
C TRP A 447 -7.66 17.74 26.95
N SER A 448 -8.48 18.11 25.97
CA SER A 448 -8.27 19.29 25.13
C SER A 448 -8.30 20.58 25.94
N GLU A 449 -9.24 20.66 26.89
CA GLU A 449 -9.39 21.80 27.80
C GLU A 449 -8.20 21.91 28.75
N ALA A 450 -7.79 20.79 29.38
CA ALA A 450 -6.61 20.73 30.23
C ALA A 450 -5.33 21.16 29.48
N LYS A 451 -5.16 20.69 28.23
CA LYS A 451 -4.05 21.10 27.34
C LYS A 451 -4.07 22.60 27.07
N LEU A 452 -5.24 23.16 26.74
CA LEU A 452 -5.39 24.58 26.40
C LEU A 452 -5.10 25.47 27.62
N MET A 453 -5.56 25.07 28.81
CA MET A 453 -5.29 25.74 30.08
C MET A 453 -3.77 25.82 30.34
N CYS A 454 -3.07 24.67 30.27
CA CYS A 454 -1.62 24.63 30.48
C CYS A 454 -0.86 25.45 29.43
N ARG A 455 -1.33 25.46 28.17
CA ARG A 455 -0.69 26.21 27.08
C ARG A 455 -0.86 27.73 27.25
N ASN A 456 -2.03 28.18 27.68
CA ASN A 456 -2.38 29.60 27.68
C ASN A 456 -1.96 30.32 28.97
N ASN A 457 -1.69 29.59 30.06
CA ASN A 457 -1.24 30.17 31.32
C ASN A 457 0.31 30.09 31.44
N PRO A 458 1.01 31.23 31.53
CA PRO A 458 2.46 31.27 31.70
C PRO A 458 2.99 30.48 32.89
N GLU A 459 2.21 30.32 33.96
CA GLU A 459 2.64 29.58 35.16
C GLU A 459 2.88 28.09 34.87
N TYR A 460 2.22 27.51 33.87
CA TYR A 460 2.38 26.09 33.49
C TYR A 460 3.30 25.89 32.28
N ARG A 461 3.93 26.96 31.78
CA ARG A 461 4.83 26.91 30.62
C ARG A 461 6.24 26.48 31.02
N VAL A 462 6.37 25.21 31.38
CA VAL A 462 7.69 24.58 31.53
C VAL A 462 8.29 24.35 30.15
N LYS A 463 9.32 25.13 29.80
CA LYS A 463 10.04 24.99 28.54
C LYS A 463 10.98 23.80 28.59
N ARG A 464 10.89 22.95 27.57
CA ARG A 464 11.86 21.89 27.34
C ARG A 464 13.08 22.48 26.62
N GLN A 465 14.27 22.08 27.03
CA GLN A 465 15.48 22.38 26.28
C GLN A 465 15.50 21.54 25.01
N LYS A 466 15.38 22.20 23.86
CA LYS A 466 15.45 21.59 22.53
C LYS A 466 16.85 21.79 21.93
N PRO A 467 17.33 20.88 21.08
CA PRO A 467 18.57 21.05 20.32
C PRO A 467 18.48 22.25 19.37
N LYS A 468 19.64 22.83 19.03
CA LYS A 468 19.74 23.78 17.92
C LYS A 468 19.54 23.02 16.61
N ALA A 469 18.78 23.58 15.69
CA ALA A 469 18.48 23.01 14.38
C ALA A 469 19.76 22.72 13.58
N VAL A 470 20.73 23.65 13.62
CA VAL A 470 22.04 23.50 12.97
C VAL A 470 22.82 22.30 13.50
N ASP A 471 22.70 21.96 14.79
CA ASP A 471 23.37 20.78 15.35
C ASP A 471 22.72 19.48 14.86
N ILE A 472 21.39 19.47 14.70
CA ILE A 472 20.66 18.32 14.13
C ILE A 472 21.06 18.09 12.68
N ILE A 473 21.15 19.13 11.85
CA ILE A 473 21.59 19.01 10.45
C ILE A 473 22.98 18.35 10.38
N LYS A 474 23.94 18.83 11.17
CA LYS A 474 25.30 18.26 11.22
C LYS A 474 25.32 16.81 11.69
N ILE A 475 24.50 16.47 12.67
CA ILE A 475 24.41 15.11 13.20
C ILE A 475 23.80 14.16 12.16
N ALA A 476 22.75 14.59 11.45
CA ALA A 476 22.12 13.82 10.39
C ALA A 476 23.13 13.44 9.30
N HIS A 477 23.91 14.41 8.81
CA HIS A 477 24.95 14.16 7.79
C HIS A 477 26.07 13.28 8.32
N ALA A 478 26.50 13.48 9.58
CA ALA A 478 27.52 12.63 10.19
C ALA A 478 27.08 11.17 10.36
N ALA A 479 25.77 10.92 10.37
CA ALA A 479 25.16 9.59 10.39
C ALA A 479 24.72 9.10 8.99
N GLY A 480 25.07 9.83 7.93
CA GLY A 480 24.79 9.43 6.54
C GLY A 480 23.37 9.66 6.05
N GLY A 481 22.51 10.30 6.84
CA GLY A 481 21.14 10.62 6.44
C GLY A 481 20.99 12.04 5.88
N ILE A 482 19.73 12.41 5.65
CA ILE A 482 19.34 13.73 5.16
C ILE A 482 18.49 14.46 6.19
N CYS A 483 18.45 15.79 6.10
CA CYS A 483 17.69 16.65 7.00
C CYS A 483 16.76 17.60 6.22
N ILE A 484 15.47 17.54 6.53
CA ILE A 484 14.42 18.30 5.87
C ILE A 484 13.70 19.18 6.89
N LEU A 485 13.50 20.46 6.60
CA LEU A 485 12.66 21.34 7.41
C LEU A 485 11.17 21.01 7.19
N ALA A 486 10.49 20.58 8.24
CA ALA A 486 9.06 20.32 8.21
C ALA A 486 8.27 21.63 8.30
N HIS A 487 7.08 21.63 7.69
CA HIS A 487 6.01 22.62 7.80
C HIS A 487 6.49 24.08 8.06
N PRO A 488 7.38 24.65 7.23
CA PRO A 488 8.10 25.90 7.50
C PRO A 488 7.21 27.10 7.86
N TYR A 489 5.98 27.18 7.33
CA TYR A 489 5.06 28.28 7.62
C TYR A 489 4.37 28.20 9.00
N LEU A 490 4.54 27.12 9.77
CA LEU A 490 4.17 27.11 11.18
C LEU A 490 5.11 27.99 12.01
N ILE A 491 6.35 28.19 11.54
CA ILE A 491 7.27 29.17 12.13
C ILE A 491 6.70 30.57 11.90
N ASN A 492 6.66 31.36 12.98
CA ASN A 492 6.15 32.74 12.94
C ASN A 492 6.94 33.59 11.94
N GLU A 493 6.27 34.57 11.30
CA GLU A 493 6.88 35.50 10.34
C GLU A 493 8.12 36.22 10.90
N THR A 494 8.11 36.49 12.20
CA THR A 494 9.21 37.07 12.95
C THR A 494 9.53 36.16 14.12
N VAL A 495 10.81 35.82 14.26
CA VAL A 495 11.33 34.95 15.31
C VAL A 495 12.42 35.69 16.09
N GLU A 496 12.70 35.22 17.31
CA GLU A 496 13.75 35.78 18.17
C GLU A 496 14.81 34.70 18.42
N ILE A 497 16.07 35.04 18.16
CA ILE A 497 17.22 34.14 18.33
C ILE A 497 18.33 34.93 19.01
N ASP A 498 18.80 34.44 20.16
CA ASP A 498 19.85 35.09 20.94
C ASP A 498 19.54 36.59 21.24
N GLY A 499 18.24 36.93 21.35
CA GLY A 499 17.74 38.28 21.62
C GLY A 499 17.59 39.19 20.39
N GLU A 500 17.92 38.72 19.19
CA GLU A 500 17.72 39.45 17.93
C GLU A 500 16.45 38.98 17.21
N ARG A 501 15.71 39.94 16.63
CA ARG A 501 14.50 39.65 15.85
C ARG A 501 14.84 39.56 14.37
N ILE A 502 14.59 38.41 13.78
CA ILE A 502 14.79 38.15 12.34
C ILE A 502 13.50 37.62 11.72
N SER A 503 13.39 37.71 10.40
CA SER A 503 12.29 37.11 9.66
C SER A 503 12.40 35.58 9.60
N ARG A 504 11.27 34.90 9.34
CA ARG A 504 11.26 33.45 9.06
C ARG A 504 12.19 33.09 7.92
N ASP A 505 12.20 33.88 6.84
CA ASP A 505 12.99 33.58 5.65
C ASP A 505 14.50 33.70 5.98
N GLU A 506 14.93 34.73 6.73
CA GLU A 506 16.32 34.84 7.23
C GLU A 506 16.71 33.67 8.15
N PHE A 507 15.78 33.20 8.99
CA PHE A 507 16.00 32.01 9.81
C PHE A 507 16.20 30.75 8.96
N ILE A 508 15.33 30.51 7.97
CA ILE A 508 15.43 29.36 7.07
C ILE A 508 16.73 29.43 6.25
N GLU A 509 17.12 30.60 5.75
CA GLU A 509 18.40 30.81 5.08
C GLU A 509 19.60 30.44 5.96
N SER A 510 19.52 30.67 7.27
CA SER A 510 20.57 30.24 8.21
C SER A 510 20.71 28.72 8.28
N LEU A 511 19.60 27.97 8.15
CA LEU A 511 19.60 26.52 8.09
C LEU A 511 20.14 26.01 6.74
N ILE A 512 19.79 26.67 5.64
CA ILE A 512 20.33 26.37 4.31
C ILE A 512 21.85 26.58 4.28
N LYS A 513 22.35 27.68 4.87
CA LYS A 513 23.80 27.92 5.05
C LYS A 513 24.48 26.86 5.92
N ALA A 514 23.72 26.16 6.76
CA ALA A 514 24.18 25.01 7.53
C ALA A 514 24.05 23.66 6.77
N ASN A 515 23.78 23.70 5.46
CA ASN A 515 23.58 22.57 4.55
C ASN A 515 22.26 21.80 4.75
N LEU A 516 21.16 22.47 5.08
CA LEU A 516 19.84 21.82 5.05
C LEU A 516 19.56 21.17 3.67
N ASP A 517 19.21 19.89 3.63
CA ASP A 517 19.02 19.15 2.37
C ASP A 517 17.70 19.48 1.67
N GLY A 518 16.67 19.78 2.47
CA GLY A 518 15.34 19.99 1.92
C GLY A 518 14.37 20.76 2.79
N ILE A 519 13.25 21.13 2.18
CA ILE A 519 12.14 21.84 2.82
C ILE A 519 10.82 21.20 2.38
N GLU A 520 9.92 20.99 3.33
CA GLU A 520 8.58 20.47 3.09
C GLU A 520 7.68 21.56 2.50
N ALA A 521 7.40 21.44 1.20
CA ALA A 521 6.47 22.35 0.53
C ALA A 521 5.03 21.84 0.61
N SER A 522 4.83 20.55 0.33
CA SER A 522 3.50 19.93 0.26
C SER A 522 3.08 19.46 1.64
N TYR A 523 2.28 20.27 2.33
CA TYR A 523 1.81 20.02 3.69
C TYR A 523 0.34 20.47 3.87
N THR A 524 -0.36 19.93 4.86
CA THR A 524 -1.80 20.15 5.10
C THR A 524 -2.10 21.42 5.90
N TYR A 525 -1.52 22.57 5.53
CA TYR A 525 -1.61 23.81 6.32
C TYR A 525 -3.04 24.21 6.69
N ASP A 526 -4.01 23.96 5.81
CA ASP A 526 -5.45 24.21 6.01
C ASP A 526 -6.10 23.37 7.12
N LYS A 527 -5.44 22.30 7.56
CA LYS A 527 -5.87 21.43 8.67
C LYS A 527 -5.06 21.62 9.94
N THR A 528 -4.16 22.61 9.97
CA THR A 528 -3.18 22.81 11.04
C THR A 528 -3.39 24.14 11.78
N THR A 529 -2.53 24.44 12.75
CA THR A 529 -2.57 25.70 13.53
C THR A 529 -1.89 26.87 12.83
N TYR A 530 -1.64 26.82 11.52
CA TYR A 530 -1.09 27.96 10.79
C TYR A 530 -1.92 29.25 11.03
N HIS A 531 -1.27 30.30 11.50
CA HIS A 531 -1.92 31.56 11.91
C HIS A 531 -1.86 32.68 10.86
N GLY A 532 -1.25 32.44 9.70
CA GLY A 532 -1.16 33.44 8.64
C GLY A 532 -2.37 33.47 7.69
N LYS A 533 -2.31 34.33 6.67
CA LYS A 533 -3.44 34.59 5.75
C LYS A 533 -3.39 33.80 4.44
N LEU A 534 -2.24 33.21 4.13
CA LEU A 534 -2.05 32.47 2.88
C LEU A 534 -2.80 31.14 2.92
N THR A 535 -3.40 30.78 1.80
CA THR A 535 -3.94 29.44 1.59
C THR A 535 -2.81 28.41 1.49
N LYS A 536 -3.12 27.13 1.75
CA LYS A 536 -2.17 26.02 1.55
C LYS A 536 -1.47 26.07 0.19
N ASN A 537 -2.22 26.33 -0.89
CA ASN A 537 -1.67 26.36 -2.25
C ASN A 537 -0.73 27.56 -2.48
N GLU A 538 -1.03 28.72 -1.90
CA GLU A 538 -0.15 29.89 -1.96
C GLU A 538 1.15 29.64 -1.20
N ILE A 539 1.08 28.96 -0.04
CA ILE A 539 2.27 28.57 0.72
C ILE A 539 3.13 27.59 -0.09
N ILE A 540 2.54 26.52 -0.62
CA ILE A 540 3.25 25.52 -1.47
C ILE A 540 3.96 26.24 -2.62
N LYS A 541 3.26 27.15 -3.30
CA LYS A 541 3.80 27.92 -4.42
C LYS A 541 4.97 28.78 -3.97
N LYS A 542 4.83 29.53 -2.87
CA LYS A 542 5.87 30.42 -2.36
C LYS A 542 7.12 29.65 -1.92
N ILE A 543 6.97 28.51 -1.23
CA ILE A 543 8.11 27.65 -0.85
C ILE A 543 8.86 27.18 -2.10
N ARG A 544 8.13 26.71 -3.12
CA ARG A 544 8.75 26.27 -4.38
C ARG A 544 9.46 27.41 -5.11
N GLU A 545 8.85 28.59 -5.17
CA GLU A 545 9.46 29.74 -5.86
C GLU A 545 10.75 30.22 -5.19
N ILE A 546 10.82 30.16 -3.86
CA ILE A 546 11.98 30.66 -3.10
C ILE A 546 13.08 29.61 -3.00
N TYR A 547 12.73 28.36 -2.71
CA TYR A 547 13.71 27.39 -2.21
C TYR A 547 14.08 26.27 -3.19
N THR A 548 13.41 26.13 -4.35
CA THR A 548 13.71 25.03 -5.30
C THR A 548 15.15 25.02 -5.77
N ASP A 549 15.75 26.20 -5.96
CA ASP A 549 17.14 26.33 -6.40
C ASP A 549 18.14 26.44 -5.23
N GLU A 550 17.64 26.52 -3.99
CA GLU A 550 18.44 26.72 -2.78
C GLU A 550 18.66 25.40 -1.99
N VAL A 551 17.77 24.42 -2.15
CA VAL A 551 17.87 23.09 -1.52
C VAL A 551 17.71 21.96 -2.53
N ASN A 552 18.28 20.80 -2.23
CA ASN A 552 18.24 19.65 -3.14
C ASN A 552 16.88 18.93 -3.15
N ILE A 553 16.07 19.14 -2.12
CA ILE A 553 14.81 18.42 -1.92
C ILE A 553 13.68 19.38 -1.56
N ILE A 554 12.74 19.52 -2.48
CA ILE A 554 11.39 19.98 -2.14
C ILE A 554 10.53 18.75 -1.79
N SER A 555 10.26 18.55 -0.49
CA SER A 555 9.57 17.37 0.01
C SER A 555 8.08 17.63 0.27
N GLY A 556 7.40 16.61 0.79
CA GLY A 556 6.02 16.67 1.19
C GLY A 556 5.65 15.53 2.12
N GLY A 557 4.65 15.77 2.94
CA GLY A 557 4.08 14.77 3.82
C GLY A 557 2.76 15.24 4.41
N SER A 558 1.94 14.29 4.81
CA SER A 558 0.61 14.58 5.37
C SER A 558 0.64 14.92 6.86
N ASP A 559 1.78 14.67 7.53
CA ASP A 559 1.90 14.74 8.98
C ASP A 559 0.81 13.87 9.63
N TYR A 560 0.76 12.63 9.14
CA TYR A 560 -0.27 11.68 9.46
C TYR A 560 -0.18 11.24 10.92
N HIS A 561 -1.31 11.30 11.64
CA HIS A 561 -1.39 10.92 13.05
C HIS A 561 -2.52 9.92 13.36
N ALA A 562 -3.13 9.33 12.32
CA ALA A 562 -4.35 8.52 12.44
C ALA A 562 -5.50 9.25 13.14
N ASP A 563 -5.73 10.50 12.73
CA ASP A 563 -6.66 11.43 13.37
C ASP A 563 -8.12 10.94 13.39
N TYR A 564 -8.50 10.02 12.50
CA TYR A 564 -9.81 9.37 12.50
C TYR A 564 -10.11 8.52 13.75
N LYS A 565 -9.08 8.08 14.50
CA LYS A 565 -9.23 7.44 15.82
C LYS A 565 -9.52 8.46 16.93
N LYS A 566 -9.46 9.76 16.62
CA LYS A 566 -9.71 10.88 17.53
C LYS A 566 -11.03 11.56 17.17
N THR A 567 -11.62 12.28 18.12
CA THR A 567 -12.80 13.13 17.88
C THR A 567 -12.40 14.46 17.24
N THR A 568 -11.84 14.43 16.02
CA THR A 568 -11.44 15.63 15.27
C THR A 568 -12.16 15.72 13.93
N ASN A 569 -12.52 16.95 13.56
CA ASN A 569 -13.20 17.24 12.29
C ASN A 569 -12.22 17.40 11.12
N ASN A 570 -10.93 17.64 11.41
CA ASN A 570 -9.89 17.87 10.39
C ASN A 570 -8.98 16.64 10.28
N VAL A 571 -9.52 15.53 9.78
CA VAL A 571 -8.78 14.28 9.63
C VAL A 571 -7.71 14.42 8.55
N ARG A 572 -6.46 14.15 8.92
CA ARG A 572 -5.34 13.99 7.99
C ARG A 572 -5.27 12.55 7.48
N GLU A 573 -5.04 12.41 6.19
CA GLU A 573 -4.99 11.13 5.48
C GLU A 573 -3.62 10.96 4.84
N ILE A 574 -3.05 9.75 4.95
CA ILE A 574 -1.76 9.45 4.34
C ILE A 574 -1.82 9.68 2.82
N GLY A 575 -0.77 10.33 2.28
CA GLY A 575 -0.67 10.64 0.86
C GLY A 575 -1.60 11.75 0.37
N GLU A 576 -2.30 12.48 1.26
CA GLU A 576 -3.04 13.68 0.86
C GLU A 576 -2.12 14.84 0.45
N CYS A 577 -0.95 14.89 1.09
CA CYS A 577 0.23 15.68 0.78
C CYS A 577 1.43 14.74 0.72
N GLY A 578 2.46 15.14 -0.01
CA GLY A 578 3.51 14.20 -0.42
C GLY A 578 4.22 14.65 -1.69
N ILE A 579 4.92 13.70 -2.30
CA ILE A 579 5.63 13.86 -3.58
C ILE A 579 5.30 12.71 -4.54
N ASN A 580 5.50 12.93 -5.84
CA ASN A 580 5.32 11.90 -6.84
C ASN A 580 6.43 10.86 -6.76
N TYR A 581 6.12 9.59 -7.02
CA TYR A 581 7.12 8.52 -6.96
C TYR A 581 8.27 8.73 -7.98
N ASP A 582 7.98 9.29 -9.15
CA ASP A 582 9.01 9.57 -10.16
C ASP A 582 10.03 10.62 -9.68
N TYR A 583 9.57 11.65 -8.95
CA TYR A 583 10.47 12.63 -8.36
C TYR A 583 11.34 11.98 -7.28
N PHE A 584 10.74 11.18 -6.42
CA PHE A 584 11.46 10.44 -5.39
C PHE A 584 12.55 9.53 -5.97
N LYS A 585 12.23 8.76 -7.02
CA LYS A 585 13.18 7.83 -7.67
C LYS A 585 14.34 8.55 -8.38
N ASN A 586 14.08 9.71 -8.98
CA ASN A 586 15.08 10.46 -9.74
C ASN A 586 15.91 11.41 -8.86
N ASN A 587 15.45 11.74 -7.66
CA ASN A 587 16.23 12.49 -6.69
C ASN A 587 17.28 11.57 -6.05
N VAL A 588 18.56 11.90 -6.23
CA VAL A 588 19.69 11.05 -5.80
C VAL A 588 19.73 10.89 -4.28
N GLN A 589 19.44 11.95 -3.52
CA GLN A 589 19.47 11.89 -2.06
C GLN A 589 18.31 11.03 -1.53
N LEU A 590 17.06 11.27 -1.99
CA LEU A 590 15.89 10.51 -1.57
C LEU A 590 15.96 9.02 -1.95
N SER A 591 16.37 8.71 -3.17
CA SER A 591 16.49 7.31 -3.61
C SER A 591 17.63 6.55 -2.91
N SER A 592 18.65 7.24 -2.40
CA SER A 592 19.77 6.61 -1.69
C SER A 592 19.41 6.10 -0.30
N ILE A 593 18.51 6.80 0.42
CA ILE A 593 18.09 6.46 1.79
C ILE A 593 16.98 5.39 1.84
N ALA A 594 16.53 4.92 0.69
CA ALA A 594 15.42 3.98 0.55
C ALA A 594 15.85 2.60 0.03
N LYS A 595 17.17 2.33 0.07
CA LYS A 595 17.80 1.11 -0.43
C LYS A 595 17.78 -0.02 0.58
#